data_AF-A0A101LWE7-F1
#
_entry.id   AF-A0A101LWE7-F1
#
_cell.length_a   1.000
_cell.length_b   1.000
_cell.length_c   1.000
_cell.angle_alpha   90.00
_cell.angle_beta   90.00
_cell.angle_gamma   90.00
#
_symmetry.space_group_name_H-M   'P 1'
#
loop_
_entity.id
_entity.type
_entity.pdbx_description
1 polymer ?
#
loop_
_entity_poly.entity_id
_entity_poly.type
_entity_poly.pdbx_seq_one_letter_code
_entity_poly.pdbx_strand_id
1 'polypeptide(L)' 'MKGIKGELGEMKIELQPDAKPIKHHPYHLNPRIKEKVKWDIDWMLAAGIIFPVYESDWISPILIQSKKDTKDIRFVFLL' A
#
# COMPACT_ATOMS: atom_id res chain seq x y z
N MET A 1 14.99 7.38 -8.39
CA MET A 1 14.55 6.40 -9.42
C MET A 1 13.23 6.89 -9.97
N LYS A 2 13.13 7.11 -11.29
CA LYS A 2 11.82 7.29 -11.93
C LYS A 2 11.10 5.93 -11.87
N GLY A 3 9.86 5.91 -11.41
CA GLY A 3 9.04 4.69 -11.40
C GLY A 3 8.99 4.08 -12.80
N ILE A 4 8.76 2.77 -12.87
CA ILE A 4 8.56 2.09 -14.14
C ILE A 4 7.36 2.77 -14.82
N LYS A 5 7.58 3.40 -15.98
CA LYS A 5 6.49 3.95 -16.80
C LYS A 5 5.53 2.81 -17.11
N GLY A 6 4.21 3.03 -16.96
CA GLY A 6 3.14 2.07 -17.23
C GLY A 6 3.03 1.60 -18.69
N GLU A 7 4.08 1.73 -19.48
CA GLU A 7 4.20 1.28 -20.87
C GLU A 7 4.45 -0.24 -20.98
N LEU A 8 4.67 -0.94 -19.86
CA LEU A 8 4.86 -2.41 -19.81
C LEU A 8 3.54 -3.21 -19.89
N GLY A 9 2.40 -2.53 -20.02
CA GLY A 9 1.08 -3.15 -20.11
C GLY A 9 0.42 -3.39 -18.74
N GLU A 10 -0.88 -3.68 -18.75
CA GLU A 10 -1.66 -4.00 -17.56
C GLU A 10 -1.54 -5.51 -17.25
N MET A 11 -1.17 -5.84 -16.01
CA MET A 11 -1.17 -7.22 -15.53
C MET A 11 -2.53 -7.55 -14.91
N LYS A 12 -3.28 -8.47 -15.52
CA LYS A 12 -4.52 -9.00 -14.95
C LYS A 12 -4.22 -10.23 -14.07
N ILE A 13 -4.64 -10.20 -12.81
CA ILE A 13 -4.56 -11.33 -11.89
C ILE A 13 -5.93 -12.01 -11.85
N GLU A 14 -5.99 -13.29 -12.20
CA GLU A 14 -7.21 -14.09 -12.11
C GLU A 14 -7.36 -14.68 -10.70
N LEU A 15 -8.56 -14.56 -10.13
CA LEU A 15 -8.89 -15.12 -8.83
C LEU A 15 -9.53 -16.50 -8.97
N GLN A 16 -9.49 -17.30 -7.90
CA GLN A 16 -10.20 -18.57 -7.86
C GLN A 16 -11.72 -18.36 -7.98
N PRO A 17 -12.48 -19.30 -8.58
CA PRO A 17 -13.91 -19.10 -8.85
C PRO A 17 -14.80 -18.78 -7.64
N ASP A 18 -14.37 -19.21 -6.45
CA ASP A 18 -15.07 -19.04 -5.17
C ASP A 18 -14.43 -17.97 -4.27
N ALA A 19 -13.42 -17.25 -4.76
CA ALA A 19 -12.77 -16.18 -4.02
C ALA A 19 -13.76 -15.07 -3.68
N LYS A 20 -13.79 -14.67 -2.40
CA LYS A 20 -14.66 -13.62 -1.89
C LYS A 20 -13.83 -12.43 -1.40
N PRO A 21 -14.35 -11.20 -1.54
CA PRO A 21 -13.71 -10.03 -0.97
C PRO A 21 -13.54 -10.16 0.54
N ILE A 22 -12.36 -9.81 1.03
CA ILE A 22 -12.05 -9.77 2.46
C ILE A 22 -11.82 -8.31 2.87
N LYS A 23 -12.52 -7.90 3.93
CA LYS A 23 -12.35 -6.60 4.57
C LYS A 23 -11.78 -6.78 5.97
N HIS A 24 -10.49 -6.49 6.12
CA HIS A 24 -9.86 -6.40 7.43
C HIS A 24 -9.96 -4.98 7.98
N HIS A 25 -10.17 -4.87 9.29
CA HIS A 25 -10.14 -3.58 9.96
C HIS A 25 -8.70 -3.02 9.94
N PRO A 26 -8.47 -1.76 9.52
CA PRO A 26 -7.17 -1.13 9.57
C PRO A 26 -6.64 -1.00 11.00
N TYR A 27 -5.33 -1.11 11.19
CA TYR A 27 -4.72 -0.86 12.49
C TYR A 27 -4.52 0.63 12.76
N HIS A 28 -4.60 1.02 14.02
CA HIS A 28 -4.27 2.37 14.44
C HIS A 28 -2.75 2.61 14.35
N LEU A 29 -2.36 3.74 13.77
CA LEU A 29 -0.96 4.14 13.70
C LEU A 29 -0.56 4.99 14.91
N ASN A 30 0.65 4.76 15.41
CA ASN A 30 1.24 5.63 16.42
C ASN A 30 1.43 7.05 15.84
N PRO A 31 0.98 8.12 16.52
CA PRO A 31 1.13 9.50 16.06
C PRO A 31 2.56 9.87 15.65
N ARG A 32 3.59 9.33 16.34
CA ARG A 32 5.01 9.61 16.06
C ARG A 32 5.45 9.19 14.66
N ILE A 33 4.81 8.16 14.09
CA ILE A 33 5.18 7.59 12.79
C ILE A 33 4.25 8.11 11.68
N LYS A 34 3.11 8.70 12.05
CA LYS A 34 2.06 9.15 11.13
C LYS A 34 2.58 10.16 10.10
N GLU A 35 3.43 11.09 10.51
CA GLU A 35 4.02 12.09 9.59
C GLU A 35 4.91 11.46 8.53
N LYS A 36 5.76 10.50 8.93
CA LYS A 36 6.62 9.78 7.99
C LYS A 36 5.81 8.90 7.03
N VAL A 37 4.79 8.21 7.55
CA VAL A 37 3.85 7.43 6.72
C VAL A 37 3.16 8.32 5.70
N LYS A 38 2.67 9.49 6.12
CA LYS A 38 2.02 10.44 5.20
C LYS A 38 2.98 10.89 4.11
N TRP A 39 4.22 11.25 4.46
CA TRP A 39 5.24 11.65 3.49
C TRP A 39 5.49 10.57 2.44
N ASP A 40 5.66 9.32 2.87
CA ASP A 40 5.90 8.21 1.94
C ASP A 40 4.69 7.95 1.04
N ILE A 41 3.46 8.04 1.57
CA ILE A 41 2.22 7.91 0.78
C ILE A 41 2.11 9.05 -0.25
N ASP A 42 2.33 10.30 0.16
CA ASP A 42 2.27 11.46 -0.75
C ASP A 42 3.32 11.33 -1.86
N TRP A 43 4.52 10.85 -1.53
CA TRP A 43 5.56 10.58 -2.52
C TRP A 43 5.15 9.47 -3.50
N MET A 44 4.58 8.36 -3.02
CA MET A 44 4.10 7.28 -3.89
C MET A 44 2.95 7.73 -4.80
N LEU A 45 2.03 8.57 -4.29
CA LEU A 45 0.97 9.20 -5.06
C LEU A 45 1.55 10.10 -6.16
N ALA A 46 2.48 10.99 -5.81
CA ALA A 46 3.12 11.89 -6.78
C ALA A 46 3.93 11.14 -7.84
N ALA A 47 4.50 9.99 -7.47
CA ALA A 47 5.21 9.10 -8.39
C ALA A 47 4.29 8.24 -9.27
N GLY A 48 2.96 8.23 -9.01
CA GLY A 48 2.00 7.41 -9.73
C GLY A 48 2.09 5.91 -9.40
N ILE A 49 2.68 5.54 -8.27
CA ILE A 49 2.79 4.14 -7.82
C ILE A 49 1.47 3.65 -7.23
N ILE A 50 0.75 4.53 -6.55
CA ILE A 50 -0.58 4.28 -5.99
C ILE A 50 -1.55 5.37 -6.46
N PHE A 51 -2.84 5.09 -6.35
CA PHE A 51 -3.91 6.03 -6.70
C PHE A 51 -5.05 5.91 -5.67
N PRO A 52 -5.85 6.99 -5.47
CA PRO A 52 -6.99 6.94 -4.57
C PRO A 52 -8.08 6.02 -5.14
N VAL A 53 -8.63 5.17 -4.27
CA VAL A 53 -9.79 4.32 -4.57
C VAL A 53 -10.94 4.79 -3.68
N TYR A 54 -12.09 5.07 -4.28
CA TYR A 54 -13.25 5.60 -3.55
C TYR A 54 -13.94 4.50 -2.72
N GLU A 55 -14.24 3.37 -3.35
CA GLU A 55 -14.86 2.21 -2.71
C GLU A 55 -14.16 0.93 -3.20
N SER A 56 -13.78 0.07 -2.27
CA SER A 56 -13.20 -1.25 -2.57
C SER A 56 -13.83 -2.28 -1.66
N ASP A 57 -14.23 -3.41 -2.24
CA ASP A 57 -14.66 -4.55 -1.46
C ASP A 57 -13.50 -5.29 -0.77
N TRP A 58 -12.27 -5.01 -1.20
CA TRP A 58 -11.04 -5.58 -0.66
C TRP A 58 -10.35 -4.55 0.23
N ILE A 59 -10.09 -4.93 1.49
CA ILE A 59 -9.31 -4.11 2.43
C ILE A 59 -8.29 -5.00 3.13
N SER A 60 -7.02 -4.76 2.82
CA SER A 60 -5.87 -5.32 3.54
C SER A 60 -5.36 -4.26 4.54
N PRO A 61 -5.10 -4.63 5.81
CA PRO A 61 -4.58 -3.69 6.78
C PRO A 61 -3.09 -3.46 6.50
N ILE A 62 -2.65 -2.22 6.71
CA ILE A 62 -1.25 -1.83 6.55
C ILE A 62 -0.56 -1.88 7.91
N LEU A 63 0.51 -2.65 8.00
CA LEU A 63 1.44 -2.64 9.12
C LEU A 63 2.70 -1.84 8.78
N ILE A 64 3.21 -1.12 9.76
CA ILE A 64 4.43 -0.31 9.61
C ILE A 64 5.54 -0.91 10.45
N GLN A 65 6.65 -1.25 9.78
CA GLN A 65 7.83 -1.83 10.41
C GLN A 65 9.07 -0.98 10.13
N SER A 66 9.92 -0.77 11.14
CA SER A 66 11.22 -0.12 10.93
C SER A 66 12.18 -1.04 10.18
N LYS A 67 12.92 -0.51 9.20
CA LYS A 67 14.03 -1.23 8.56
C LYS A 67 15.21 -1.32 9.53
N LYS A 68 15.91 -2.46 9.55
CA LYS A 68 16.95 -2.75 10.55
C LYS A 68 18.19 -1.85 10.44
N ASP A 69 18.49 -1.36 9.24
CA ASP A 69 19.74 -0.63 8.96
C ASP A 69 19.53 0.81 8.46
N THR A 70 18.27 1.24 8.35
CA THR A 70 17.94 2.62 7.95
C THR A 70 16.89 3.20 8.89
N LYS A 71 16.79 4.53 8.95
CA LYS A 71 15.70 5.20 9.68
C LYS A 71 14.35 5.11 8.97
N ASP A 72 14.24 4.26 7.94
CA ASP A 72 13.07 4.17 7.09
C ASP A 72 12.08 3.15 7.57
N ILE A 73 10.83 3.37 7.14
CA ILE A 73 9.73 2.49 7.41
C ILE A 73 9.51 1.55 6.23
N ARG A 74 8.86 0.43 6.51
CA ARG A 74 8.39 -0.55 5.55
C ARG A 74 6.90 -0.70 5.73
N PHE A 75 6.17 -0.53 4.64
CA PHE A 75 4.77 -0.92 4.53
C PHE A 75 4.71 -2.44 4.35
N VAL A 76 3.94 -3.10 5.20
CA VAL A 76 3.68 -4.54 5.15
C VAL A 76 2.17 -4.71 5.01
N PHE A 77 1.77 -5.33 3.91
CA PHE A 77 0.37 -5.66 3.64
C PHE A 77 0.12 -7.10 4.10
N LEU A 78 -0.92 -7.31 4.90
CA LEU A 78 -1.37 -8.65 5.27
C LEU A 78 -2.41 -9.11 4.24
N LEU A 79 -2.05 -10.13 3.46
CA LEU A 79 -2.97 -10.81 2.54
C LEU A 79 -3.61 -12.02 3.23
#